data_AF-A0AAX6FFR9-F1
#
_entry.id   AF-A0AAX6FFR9-F1
#
_cell.length_a   1.000
_cell.length_b   1.000
_cell.length_c   1.000
_cell.angle_alpha   90.00
_cell.angle_beta   90.00
_cell.angle_gamma   90.00
#
_symmetry.space_group_name_H-M   'P 1'
#
loop_
_entity.id
_entity.type
_entity.pdbx_description
1 polymer ?
#
loop_
_entity_poly.entity_id
_entity_poly.type
_entity_poly.pdbx_seq_one_letter_code
_entity_poly.pdbx_strand_id
1 'polypeptide(L)'
;MTKNLHPDCPHPGCFFCVTKESNPSKRRASILKFFEELPSQDDDGQVLPISGLWNTAMAHPNDPEFINLGIFECMAALIWKGLRNKHWISHDQNIYIPYYAAHIIGTYTMNLEEFAKIAVHSGVIPPLVELLRGRLTWVEQRVAVRALGHLATYPSTFSAVANHTEILDLSIQLALSSLEIVYTHFCQFVDKRPTYHCDLLTRGIGGEEMESRKAEEWASQLQCWSLQLINCFALNSEFLSDICIPELLVKLPGMWGGLVNENSPAGIGLLRTICQRKLGRAAVASCPDIIDALSSIARSSDDWQYMAIECLLSLLQDPISCYKVVDKAAPALIDLTDISTLGHHKRLGDFICSVLQECVQSQDTKSNSISSATKEQIMDLLGSKQKLKSERNMQKEDYRIKQAAALVVKLEGNSLFSSGNIERAASKYSEALALCPMRCKKERVVLYSNRAQCHLLLQQPLAAISDATRALSLHNPPNRHVKSLWRRAQAYDMLGLSKESLLDAILFVNECSQSNKSELPSRQNKVPRYAERLVKKQLHAAWLFREAAIKHGGIHREGNGDVYGQPGDDSEWETASESDIGNDDGRGQAVEDEDDDRCNSEWKSDKAQKGKYERTSVKDNNHGYDVMLAEGDA
;
A
#
# COMPACT_ATOMS: atom_id res chain seq x y z
N MET A 1 46.37 -39.53 -17.03
CA MET A 1 45.58 -39.51 -18.28
C MET A 1 44.30 -40.27 -17.99
N THR A 2 43.22 -39.58 -17.67
CA THR A 2 42.13 -39.33 -18.62
C THR A 2 41.50 -37.96 -18.35
N LYS A 3 41.56 -37.10 -19.38
CA LYS A 3 40.80 -35.85 -19.49
C LYS A 3 39.33 -36.23 -19.70
N ASN A 4 38.47 -35.98 -18.73
CA ASN A 4 37.05 -35.76 -19.00
C ASN A 4 36.84 -34.25 -19.18
N LEU A 5 37.32 -33.75 -20.32
CA LEU A 5 36.82 -32.50 -20.90
C LEU A 5 35.58 -32.89 -21.69
N HIS A 6 34.42 -32.39 -21.29
CA HIS A 6 33.18 -32.55 -22.07
C HIS A 6 33.37 -31.87 -23.44
N PRO A 7 32.89 -32.43 -24.57
CA PRO A 7 33.34 -31.99 -25.90
C PRO A 7 32.75 -30.68 -26.46
N ASP A 8 31.83 -29.98 -25.78
CA ASP A 8 31.04 -28.92 -26.44
C ASP A 8 31.09 -27.54 -25.75
N CYS A 9 32.05 -27.28 -24.86
CA CYS A 9 32.29 -25.91 -24.38
C CYS A 9 33.53 -25.31 -25.04
N PRO A 10 33.41 -24.23 -25.82
CA PRO A 10 34.56 -23.59 -26.50
C PRO A 10 35.58 -22.97 -25.52
N HIS A 11 35.25 -22.86 -24.23
CA HIS A 11 36.11 -22.27 -23.18
C HIS A 11 36.30 -23.22 -21.99
N PRO A 12 37.35 -24.07 -22.00
CA PRO A 12 37.72 -24.89 -20.86
C PRO A 12 38.00 -24.01 -19.62
N GLY A 13 37.23 -24.20 -18.54
CA GLY A 13 37.34 -23.38 -17.33
C GLY A 13 36.29 -22.27 -17.21
N CYS A 14 35.31 -22.18 -18.11
CA CYS A 14 34.19 -21.26 -17.96
C CYS A 14 33.36 -21.58 -16.69
N PHE A 15 32.69 -20.58 -16.15
CA PHE A 15 31.90 -20.71 -14.91
C PHE A 15 30.89 -21.87 -14.95
N PHE A 16 30.20 -22.09 -16.07
CA PHE A 16 29.22 -23.18 -16.22
C PHE A 16 29.85 -24.58 -16.25
N CYS A 17 31.09 -24.70 -16.72
CA CYS A 17 31.84 -25.95 -16.62
C CYS A 17 32.35 -26.16 -15.20
N VAL A 18 32.80 -25.09 -14.54
CA VAL A 18 33.25 -25.10 -13.15
C VAL A 18 32.12 -25.53 -12.21
N THR A 19 30.92 -24.98 -12.35
CA THR A 19 29.77 -25.33 -11.49
C THR A 19 29.26 -26.75 -11.70
N LYS A 20 29.50 -27.36 -12.87
CA LYS A 20 29.15 -28.75 -13.20
C LYS A 20 30.22 -29.77 -12.77
N GLU A 21 31.34 -29.34 -12.18
CA GLU A 21 32.36 -30.25 -11.64
C GLU A 21 31.75 -31.17 -10.57
N SER A 22 31.87 -32.48 -10.80
CA SER A 22 31.23 -33.51 -9.97
C SER A 22 31.91 -33.66 -8.61
N ASN A 23 33.19 -33.28 -8.49
CA ASN A 23 33.92 -33.32 -7.23
C ASN A 23 33.73 -31.99 -6.45
N PRO A 24 33.06 -32.01 -5.27
CA PRO A 24 32.74 -30.79 -4.53
C PRO A 24 33.97 -29.97 -4.12
N SER A 25 35.07 -30.63 -3.72
CA SER A 25 36.30 -29.93 -3.30
C SER A 25 36.98 -29.23 -4.47
N LYS A 26 37.03 -29.88 -5.64
CA LYS A 26 37.57 -29.27 -6.86
C LYS A 26 36.69 -28.15 -7.38
N ARG A 27 35.36 -28.33 -7.32
CA ARG A 27 34.38 -27.32 -7.68
C ARG A 27 34.55 -26.06 -6.84
N ARG A 28 34.56 -26.19 -5.51
CA ARG A 28 34.77 -25.06 -4.57
C ARG A 28 36.09 -24.34 -4.82
N ALA A 29 37.19 -25.06 -4.99
CA ALA A 29 38.49 -24.46 -5.30
C ALA A 29 38.49 -23.71 -6.64
N SER A 30 37.79 -24.25 -7.64
CA SER A 30 37.68 -23.61 -8.96
C SER A 30 36.78 -22.37 -8.93
N ILE A 31 35.69 -22.38 -8.17
CA ILE A 31 34.81 -21.22 -7.97
C ILE A 31 35.54 -20.11 -7.21
N LEU A 32 36.27 -20.45 -6.14
CA LEU A 32 37.09 -19.49 -5.39
C LEU A 32 38.06 -18.77 -6.33
N LYS A 33 38.84 -19.55 -7.10
CA LYS A 33 39.77 -19.03 -8.09
C LYS A 33 39.07 -18.15 -9.14
N PHE A 34 37.89 -18.58 -9.60
CA PHE A 34 37.09 -17.81 -10.53
C PHE A 34 36.69 -16.44 -9.96
N PHE A 35 36.25 -16.36 -8.69
CA PHE A 35 35.90 -15.10 -8.05
C PHE A 35 37.10 -14.17 -7.82
N GLU A 36 38.29 -14.73 -7.56
CA GLU A 36 39.53 -13.94 -7.43
C GLU A 36 39.99 -13.36 -8.77
N GLU A 37 39.87 -14.12 -9.87
CA GLU A 37 40.39 -13.71 -11.18
C GLU A 37 39.41 -12.84 -11.98
N LEU A 38 38.09 -13.06 -11.84
CA LEU A 38 37.06 -12.42 -12.67
C LEU A 38 37.16 -10.88 -12.72
N PRO A 39 37.36 -10.15 -11.60
CA PRO A 39 37.48 -8.69 -11.67
C PRO A 39 38.72 -8.20 -12.44
N SER A 40 39.78 -9.01 -12.51
CA SER A 40 41.04 -8.65 -13.17
C SER A 40 41.06 -8.90 -14.68
N GLN A 41 40.15 -9.72 -15.19
CA GLN A 41 40.05 -10.10 -16.60
C GLN A 41 39.28 -9.05 -17.42
N ASP A 42 39.63 -8.88 -18.70
CA ASP A 42 38.93 -8.02 -19.67
C ASP A 42 38.39 -8.84 -20.86
N ASP A 43 38.07 -10.12 -20.62
CA ASP A 43 37.62 -11.06 -21.65
C ASP A 43 36.17 -10.76 -22.10
N ASP A 44 35.84 -11.14 -23.34
CA ASP A 44 34.46 -11.06 -23.85
C ASP A 44 33.52 -12.04 -23.11
N GLY A 45 32.25 -11.67 -22.94
CA GLY A 45 31.23 -12.55 -22.37
C GLY A 45 31.25 -12.66 -20.84
N GLN A 46 31.95 -11.78 -20.12
CA GLN A 46 31.98 -11.75 -18.65
C GLN A 46 30.59 -11.61 -18.01
N VAL A 47 29.64 -11.00 -18.71
CA VAL A 47 28.25 -10.87 -18.25
C VAL A 47 27.56 -12.22 -18.04
N LEU A 48 27.89 -13.26 -18.84
CA LEU A 48 27.16 -14.53 -18.84
C LEU A 48 27.34 -15.30 -17.52
N PRO A 49 28.56 -15.50 -16.98
CA PRO A 49 28.75 -16.03 -15.64
C PRO A 49 28.01 -15.24 -14.55
N ILE A 50 28.01 -13.91 -14.63
CA ILE A 50 27.44 -13.04 -13.60
C ILE A 50 25.91 -13.09 -13.63
N SER A 51 25.30 -13.10 -14.82
CA SER A 51 23.88 -13.36 -15.00
C SER A 51 23.48 -14.75 -14.47
N GLY A 52 24.33 -15.77 -14.71
CA GLY A 52 24.16 -17.11 -14.13
C GLY A 52 24.20 -17.13 -12.60
N LEU A 53 25.15 -16.40 -12.00
CA LEU A 53 25.24 -16.21 -10.54
C LEU A 53 24.01 -15.51 -9.98
N TRP A 54 23.51 -14.48 -10.66
CA TRP A 54 22.29 -13.79 -10.27
C TRP A 54 21.08 -14.71 -10.28
N ASN A 55 20.89 -15.52 -11.32
CA ASN A 55 19.81 -16.51 -11.37
C ASN A 55 19.92 -17.53 -10.23
N THR A 56 21.14 -17.96 -9.88
CA THR A 56 21.35 -18.88 -8.75
C THR A 56 21.06 -18.22 -7.41
N ALA A 57 21.46 -16.95 -7.24
CA ALA A 57 21.15 -16.18 -6.04
C ALA A 57 19.64 -16.02 -5.85
N MET A 58 18.89 -15.75 -6.93
CA MET A 58 17.42 -15.64 -6.88
C MET A 58 16.76 -16.98 -6.55
N ALA A 59 17.24 -18.09 -7.13
CA ALA A 59 16.71 -19.41 -6.86
C ALA A 59 17.01 -19.91 -5.44
N HIS A 60 18.20 -19.57 -4.92
CA HIS A 60 18.73 -20.06 -3.65
C HIS A 60 19.36 -18.93 -2.80
N PRO A 61 18.57 -17.94 -2.36
CA PRO A 61 19.10 -16.76 -1.65
C PRO A 61 19.68 -17.06 -0.27
N ASN A 62 19.30 -18.22 0.31
CA ASN A 62 19.76 -18.65 1.62
C ASN A 62 20.92 -19.66 1.55
N ASP A 63 21.43 -19.97 0.35
CA ASP A 63 22.57 -20.88 0.18
C ASP A 63 23.91 -20.15 0.43
N PRO A 64 24.70 -20.57 1.43
CA PRO A 64 25.97 -19.93 1.75
C PRO A 64 27.13 -20.35 0.84
N GLU A 65 26.96 -21.24 -0.15
CA GLU A 65 28.08 -21.80 -0.93
C GLU A 65 28.94 -20.69 -1.57
N PHE A 66 28.35 -19.76 -2.31
CA PHE A 66 29.11 -18.69 -2.96
C PHE A 66 29.57 -17.60 -2.01
N ILE A 67 28.84 -17.36 -0.93
CA ILE A 67 29.22 -16.40 0.12
C ILE A 67 30.53 -16.84 0.77
N ASN A 68 30.61 -18.11 1.14
CA ASN A 68 31.81 -18.71 1.74
C ASN A 68 33.01 -18.76 0.76
N LEU A 69 32.80 -18.47 -0.51
CA LEU A 69 33.83 -18.49 -1.56
C LEU A 69 34.24 -17.08 -2.01
N GLY A 70 33.71 -16.02 -1.40
CA GLY A 70 34.12 -14.64 -1.68
C GLY A 70 33.34 -13.94 -2.78
N ILE A 71 32.06 -14.30 -2.98
CA ILE A 71 31.21 -13.64 -3.99
C ILE A 71 31.05 -12.13 -3.72
N PHE A 72 30.99 -11.71 -2.46
CA PHE A 72 30.76 -10.29 -2.13
C PHE A 72 31.95 -9.42 -2.51
N GLU A 73 33.18 -9.87 -2.24
CA GLU A 73 34.42 -9.21 -2.64
C GLU A 73 34.50 -9.10 -4.16
N CYS A 74 34.16 -10.18 -4.86
CA CYS A 74 34.13 -10.22 -6.32
C CYS A 74 33.10 -9.21 -6.89
N MET A 75 31.86 -9.21 -6.38
CA MET A 75 30.82 -8.28 -6.84
C MET A 75 31.19 -6.83 -6.53
N ALA A 76 31.73 -6.54 -5.34
CA ALA A 76 32.21 -5.20 -4.98
C ALA A 76 33.33 -4.72 -5.92
N ALA A 77 34.29 -5.60 -6.25
CA ALA A 77 35.36 -5.29 -7.18
C ALA A 77 34.86 -5.02 -8.61
N LEU A 78 33.88 -5.79 -9.08
CA LEU A 78 33.26 -5.58 -10.41
C LEU A 78 32.50 -4.27 -10.50
N ILE A 79 31.77 -3.87 -9.45
CA ILE A 79 31.13 -2.54 -9.39
C ILE A 79 32.19 -1.44 -9.47
N TRP A 80 33.27 -1.54 -8.68
CA TRP A 80 34.36 -0.58 -8.75
C TRP A 80 35.02 -0.50 -10.12
N LYS A 81 35.19 -1.64 -10.78
CA LYS A 81 35.73 -1.69 -12.14
C LYS A 81 34.84 -0.94 -13.12
N GLY A 82 33.54 -1.19 -13.10
CA GLY A 82 32.56 -0.49 -13.93
C GLY A 82 32.55 1.02 -13.69
N LEU A 83 32.68 1.44 -12.44
CA LEU A 83 32.74 2.85 -12.06
C LEU A 83 34.03 3.57 -12.48
N ARG A 84 35.17 2.87 -12.47
CA ARG A 84 36.50 3.48 -12.72
C ARG A 84 36.96 3.36 -14.17
N ASN A 85 36.52 2.33 -14.90
CA ASN A 85 36.97 2.03 -16.25
C ASN A 85 35.83 2.18 -17.26
N LYS A 86 35.70 3.38 -17.82
CA LYS A 86 34.71 3.68 -18.87
C LYS A 86 34.91 2.87 -20.15
N HIS A 87 36.15 2.48 -20.47
CA HIS A 87 36.41 1.66 -21.64
C HIS A 87 35.87 0.25 -21.44
N TRP A 88 36.15 -0.35 -20.28
CA TRP A 88 35.66 -1.68 -19.93
C TRP A 88 34.14 -1.76 -19.89
N ILE A 89 33.45 -0.77 -19.32
CA ILE A 89 31.98 -0.79 -19.25
C ILE A 89 31.32 -0.63 -20.64
N SER A 90 31.99 0.05 -21.57
CA SER A 90 31.53 0.20 -22.97
C SER A 90 31.90 -0.99 -23.86
N HIS A 91 32.68 -1.93 -23.35
CA HIS A 91 33.15 -3.10 -24.09
C HIS A 91 32.15 -4.25 -23.95
N ASP A 92 31.85 -4.93 -25.07
CA ASP A 92 30.91 -6.05 -25.15
C ASP A 92 29.58 -5.78 -24.42
N GLN A 93 29.21 -6.63 -23.45
CA GLN A 93 28.01 -6.50 -22.62
C GLN A 93 28.36 -6.18 -21.15
N ASN A 94 29.49 -5.52 -20.90
CA ASN A 94 29.92 -5.22 -19.53
C ASN A 94 29.05 -4.16 -18.84
N ILE A 95 28.26 -3.40 -19.59
CA ILE A 95 27.31 -2.40 -19.06
C ILE A 95 26.29 -3.01 -18.07
N TYR A 96 25.96 -4.30 -18.21
CA TYR A 96 25.04 -5.00 -17.33
C TYR A 96 25.68 -5.46 -16.01
N ILE A 97 27.01 -5.53 -15.94
CA ILE A 97 27.71 -6.17 -14.82
C ILE A 97 27.47 -5.45 -13.49
N PRO A 98 27.61 -4.10 -13.38
CA PRO A 98 27.34 -3.41 -12.13
C PRO A 98 25.91 -3.62 -11.62
N TYR A 99 24.93 -3.69 -12.52
CA TYR A 99 23.54 -4.00 -12.19
C TYR A 99 23.42 -5.38 -11.55
N TYR A 100 23.90 -6.44 -12.22
CA TYR A 100 23.82 -7.79 -11.68
C TYR A 100 24.61 -7.96 -10.38
N ALA A 101 25.80 -7.35 -10.29
CA ALA A 101 26.64 -7.42 -9.10
C ALA A 101 25.94 -6.82 -7.86
N ALA A 102 25.35 -5.63 -8.01
CA ALA A 102 24.58 -5.00 -6.92
C ALA A 102 23.32 -5.83 -6.57
N HIS A 103 22.65 -6.40 -7.57
CA HIS A 103 21.48 -7.25 -7.34
C HIS A 103 21.83 -8.55 -6.61
N ILE A 104 22.95 -9.18 -6.94
CA ILE A 104 23.47 -10.38 -6.25
C ILE A 104 23.74 -10.04 -4.78
N ILE A 105 24.43 -8.93 -4.50
CA ILE A 105 24.69 -8.48 -3.13
C ILE A 105 23.38 -8.35 -2.38
N GLY A 106 22.43 -7.56 -2.91
CA GLY A 106 21.14 -7.34 -2.27
C GLY A 106 20.35 -8.63 -2.04
N THR A 107 20.41 -9.58 -2.97
CA THR A 107 19.68 -10.86 -2.88
C THR A 107 20.16 -11.70 -1.71
N TYR A 108 21.47 -11.93 -1.61
CA TYR A 108 22.01 -12.75 -0.51
C TYR A 108 21.83 -12.08 0.84
N THR A 109 21.76 -10.75 0.90
CA THR A 109 21.59 -10.03 2.17
C THR A 109 20.12 -9.83 2.57
N MET A 110 19.14 -10.34 1.83
CA MET A 110 17.73 -9.99 2.06
C MET A 110 17.07 -10.75 3.23
N ASN A 111 17.48 -11.98 3.49
CA ASN A 111 16.81 -12.86 4.45
C ASN A 111 17.62 -13.17 5.71
N LEU A 112 18.96 -13.20 5.60
CA LEU A 112 19.83 -13.70 6.67
C LEU A 112 20.81 -12.62 7.15
N GLU A 113 20.71 -12.28 8.43
CA GLU A 113 21.56 -11.28 9.09
C GLU A 113 23.07 -11.62 8.99
N GLU A 114 23.43 -12.91 9.10
CA GLU A 114 24.83 -13.34 8.97
C GLU A 114 25.40 -13.05 7.58
N PHE A 115 24.59 -13.15 6.52
CA PHE A 115 25.04 -12.85 5.16
C PHE A 115 25.22 -11.34 4.98
N ALA A 116 24.35 -10.53 5.57
CA ALA A 116 24.52 -9.08 5.62
C ALA A 116 25.81 -8.70 6.35
N LYS A 117 26.12 -9.32 7.50
CA LYS A 117 27.39 -9.10 8.21
C LYS A 117 28.59 -9.40 7.31
N ILE A 118 28.62 -10.57 6.66
CA ILE A 118 29.73 -10.94 5.78
C ILE A 118 29.87 -9.90 4.66
N ALA A 119 28.77 -9.52 3.99
CA ALA A 119 28.79 -8.52 2.93
C ALA A 119 29.39 -7.17 3.39
N VAL A 120 29.03 -6.69 4.58
CA VAL A 120 29.62 -5.46 5.16
C VAL A 120 31.13 -5.61 5.36
N HIS A 121 31.59 -6.74 5.93
CA HIS A 121 33.03 -7.00 6.11
C HIS A 121 33.79 -7.11 4.78
N SER A 122 33.13 -7.61 3.72
CA SER A 122 33.65 -7.69 2.35
C SER A 122 33.71 -6.33 1.64
N GLY A 123 33.28 -5.24 2.28
CA GLY A 123 33.43 -3.88 1.74
C GLY A 123 32.46 -3.51 0.62
N VAL A 124 31.24 -4.06 0.64
CA VAL A 124 30.22 -3.80 -0.40
C VAL A 124 29.61 -2.40 -0.32
N ILE A 125 29.61 -1.74 0.85
CA ILE A 125 28.90 -0.45 1.04
C ILE A 125 29.47 0.66 0.15
N PRO A 126 30.78 0.97 0.15
CA PRO A 126 31.32 2.05 -0.67
C PRO A 126 30.98 2.00 -2.18
N PRO A 127 31.14 0.86 -2.89
CA PRO A 127 30.74 0.80 -4.30
C PRO A 127 29.22 0.94 -4.50
N LEU A 128 28.39 0.42 -3.58
CA LEU A 128 26.94 0.60 -3.64
C LEU A 128 26.54 2.07 -3.46
N VAL A 129 27.23 2.81 -2.60
CA VAL A 129 27.00 4.26 -2.41
C VAL A 129 27.35 5.05 -3.67
N GLU A 130 28.43 4.72 -4.38
CA GLU A 130 28.72 5.35 -5.68
C GLU A 130 27.64 5.08 -6.73
N LEU A 131 27.07 3.87 -6.76
CA LEU A 131 25.92 3.57 -7.61
C LEU A 131 24.69 4.40 -7.18
N LEU A 132 24.42 4.50 -5.88
CA LEU A 132 23.33 5.30 -5.32
C LEU A 132 23.42 6.79 -5.71
N ARG A 133 24.64 7.34 -5.77
CA ARG A 133 24.92 8.70 -6.26
C ARG A 133 24.58 8.92 -7.75
N GLY A 134 24.20 7.88 -8.48
CA GLY A 134 23.87 7.99 -9.90
C GLY A 134 25.10 8.13 -10.79
N ARG A 135 26.25 7.55 -10.39
CA ARG A 135 27.46 7.53 -11.23
C ARG A 135 27.29 6.75 -12.54
N LEU A 136 26.31 5.84 -12.59
CA LEU A 136 25.86 5.13 -13.77
C LEU A 136 24.45 5.61 -14.15
N THR A 137 23.42 4.77 -14.05
CA THR A 137 22.04 5.14 -14.37
C THR A 137 21.07 4.81 -13.25
N TRP A 138 19.82 5.22 -13.43
CA TRP A 138 18.72 4.94 -12.50
C TRP A 138 18.48 3.44 -12.29
N VAL A 139 18.85 2.59 -13.26
CA VAL A 139 18.73 1.13 -13.17
C VAL A 139 19.68 0.58 -12.10
N GLU A 140 20.92 1.07 -12.05
CA GLU A 140 21.89 0.71 -11.02
C GLU A 140 21.57 1.38 -9.67
N GLN A 141 21.05 2.61 -9.66
CA GLN A 141 20.56 3.24 -8.43
C GLN A 141 19.48 2.40 -7.76
N ARG A 142 18.57 1.81 -8.55
CA ARG A 142 17.47 0.96 -8.05
C ARG A 142 17.98 -0.26 -7.29
N VAL A 143 18.92 -1.00 -7.86
CA VAL A 143 19.49 -2.19 -7.18
C VAL A 143 20.42 -1.81 -6.03
N ALA A 144 21.12 -0.67 -6.13
CA ALA A 144 21.97 -0.17 -5.05
C ALA A 144 21.17 0.22 -3.81
N VAL A 145 20.06 0.97 -3.98
CA VAL A 145 19.20 1.35 -2.86
C VAL A 145 18.54 0.12 -2.20
N ARG A 146 18.16 -0.89 -3.00
CA ARG A 146 17.65 -2.18 -2.48
C ARG A 146 18.69 -2.89 -1.62
N ALA A 147 19.91 -3.04 -2.13
CA ALA A 147 20.98 -3.72 -1.42
C ALA A 147 21.33 -2.99 -0.11
N LEU A 148 21.46 -1.67 -0.14
CA LEU A 148 21.67 -0.85 1.05
C LEU A 148 20.50 -0.94 2.04
N GLY A 149 19.26 -0.99 1.54
CA GLY A 149 18.05 -1.23 2.36
C GLY A 149 18.11 -2.55 3.13
N HIS A 150 18.47 -3.65 2.46
CA HIS A 150 18.62 -4.94 3.13
C HIS A 150 19.74 -4.91 4.19
N LEU A 151 20.88 -4.31 3.87
CA LEU A 151 21.97 -4.12 4.83
C LEU A 151 21.57 -3.23 6.01
N ALA A 152 20.72 -2.22 5.81
CA ALA A 152 20.25 -1.34 6.88
C ALA A 152 19.14 -1.95 7.74
N THR A 153 18.49 -3.02 7.28
CA THR A 153 17.35 -3.63 7.98
C THR A 153 17.78 -4.34 9.27
N TYR A 154 19.01 -4.85 9.34
CA TYR A 154 19.51 -5.56 10.53
C TYR A 154 20.21 -4.61 11.50
N PRO A 155 19.93 -4.72 12.82
CA PRO A 155 20.61 -3.91 13.84
C PRO A 155 22.14 -4.05 13.84
N SER A 156 22.67 -5.24 13.52
CA SER A 156 24.12 -5.48 13.52
C SER A 156 24.88 -4.81 12.38
N THR A 157 24.22 -4.54 11.25
CA THR A 157 24.83 -3.93 10.06
C THR A 157 24.38 -2.48 9.84
N PHE A 158 23.31 -2.04 10.50
CA PHE A 158 22.79 -0.68 10.39
C PHE A 158 23.86 0.38 10.67
N SER A 159 24.67 0.21 11.73
CA SER A 159 25.72 1.19 12.07
C SER A 159 26.75 1.36 10.96
N ALA A 160 27.10 0.27 10.25
CA ALA A 160 28.03 0.34 9.13
C ALA A 160 27.44 1.13 7.95
N VAL A 161 26.13 0.99 7.69
CA VAL A 161 25.43 1.80 6.68
C VAL A 161 25.32 3.26 7.15
N ALA A 162 24.87 3.49 8.38
CA ALA A 162 24.66 4.82 8.93
C ALA A 162 25.95 5.66 9.06
N ASN A 163 27.11 5.03 9.23
CA ASN A 163 28.41 5.71 9.22
C ASN A 163 28.71 6.43 7.90
N HIS A 164 28.09 6.01 6.79
CA HIS A 164 28.11 6.75 5.53
C HIS A 164 27.00 7.80 5.54
N THR A 165 27.32 8.97 6.12
CA THR A 165 26.38 10.08 6.38
C THR A 165 25.52 10.51 5.19
N GLU A 166 26.02 10.39 3.97
CA GLU A 166 25.33 10.76 2.73
C GLU A 166 24.21 9.80 2.30
N ILE A 167 24.16 8.57 2.83
CA ILE A 167 23.17 7.57 2.39
C ILE A 167 21.75 8.05 2.65
N LEU A 168 21.50 8.67 3.81
CA LEU A 168 20.19 9.18 4.16
C LEU A 168 19.76 10.28 3.18
N ASP A 169 20.62 11.27 2.94
CA ASP A 169 20.35 12.39 2.02
C ASP A 169 20.09 11.90 0.59
N LEU A 170 20.91 10.97 0.09
CA LEU A 170 20.72 10.38 -1.24
C LEU A 170 19.41 9.60 -1.34
N SER A 171 19.02 8.89 -0.27
CA SER A 171 17.76 8.15 -0.23
C SER A 171 16.55 9.09 -0.24
N ILE A 172 16.61 10.19 0.50
CA ILE A 172 15.58 11.24 0.50
C ILE A 172 15.47 11.87 -0.90
N GLN A 173 16.59 12.24 -1.50
CA GLN A 173 16.62 12.80 -2.85
C GLN A 173 16.03 11.83 -3.88
N LEU A 174 16.38 10.54 -3.81
CA LEU A 174 15.81 9.51 -4.69
C LEU A 174 14.31 9.32 -4.46
N ALA A 175 13.83 9.27 -3.22
CA ALA A 175 12.39 9.18 -2.95
C ALA A 175 11.61 10.36 -3.57
N LEU A 176 12.19 11.56 -3.54
CA LEU A 176 11.60 12.79 -4.09
C LEU A 176 11.68 12.90 -5.61
N SER A 177 12.67 12.31 -6.26
CA SER A 177 13.00 12.55 -7.68
C SER A 177 12.98 11.31 -8.58
N SER A 178 12.86 10.09 -8.03
CA SER A 178 12.93 8.83 -8.80
C SER A 178 12.00 8.80 -10.00
N LEU A 179 10.73 9.19 -9.83
CA LEU A 179 9.75 9.22 -10.91
C LEU A 179 10.17 10.22 -12.01
N GLU A 180 10.68 11.38 -11.63
CA GLU A 180 11.18 12.39 -12.57
C GLU A 180 12.45 11.91 -13.31
N ILE A 181 13.37 11.24 -12.60
CA ILE A 181 14.59 10.67 -13.18
C ILE A 181 14.22 9.62 -14.24
N VAL A 182 13.42 8.62 -13.89
CA VAL A 182 13.05 7.55 -14.85
C VAL A 182 12.26 8.12 -16.02
N TYR A 183 11.37 9.08 -15.75
CA TYR A 183 10.59 9.70 -16.82
C TYR A 183 11.48 10.39 -17.86
N THR A 184 12.36 11.28 -17.41
CA THR A 184 13.23 12.09 -18.28
C THR A 184 14.29 11.26 -18.99
N HIS A 185 14.83 10.24 -18.33
CA HIS A 185 15.93 9.43 -18.88
C HIS A 185 15.46 8.25 -19.74
N PHE A 186 14.20 7.80 -19.60
CA PHE A 186 13.71 6.59 -20.29
C PHE A 186 12.33 6.76 -20.94
N CYS A 187 11.35 7.34 -20.24
CA CYS A 187 9.97 7.38 -20.75
C CYS A 187 9.71 8.50 -21.77
N GLN A 188 10.37 9.66 -21.63
CA GLN A 188 10.09 10.86 -22.41
C GLN A 188 10.45 10.70 -23.90
N PHE A 189 11.57 10.06 -24.20
CA PHE A 189 12.09 9.90 -25.56
C PHE A 189 12.16 8.42 -25.94
N VAL A 190 11.04 7.87 -26.40
CA VAL A 190 10.91 6.44 -26.75
C VAL A 190 11.99 6.02 -27.76
N ASP A 191 12.27 6.83 -28.77
CA ASP A 191 13.28 6.56 -29.81
C ASP A 191 14.74 6.58 -29.30
N LYS A 192 14.97 7.05 -28.07
CA LYS A 192 16.32 7.23 -27.49
C LYS A 192 16.56 6.34 -26.26
N ARG A 193 15.71 5.34 -26.04
CA ARG A 193 15.86 4.41 -24.92
C ARG A 193 17.19 3.63 -25.05
N PRO A 194 18.02 3.60 -23.99
CA PRO A 194 19.22 2.77 -24.01
C PRO A 194 18.83 1.30 -24.19
N THR A 195 19.42 0.63 -25.19
CA THR A 195 19.10 -0.78 -25.50
C THR A 195 19.24 -1.68 -24.28
N TYR A 196 20.27 -1.46 -23.46
CA TYR A 196 20.50 -2.28 -22.27
C TYR A 196 19.45 -2.08 -21.17
N HIS A 197 18.78 -0.91 -21.13
CA HIS A 197 17.63 -0.70 -20.25
C HIS A 197 16.43 -1.50 -20.74
N CYS A 198 16.14 -1.46 -22.04
CA CYS A 198 15.06 -2.25 -22.65
C CYS A 198 15.30 -3.75 -22.43
N ASP A 199 16.51 -4.24 -22.68
CA ASP A 199 16.89 -5.64 -22.49
C ASP A 199 16.73 -6.09 -21.03
N LEU A 200 17.08 -5.24 -20.06
CA LEU A 200 16.86 -5.52 -18.64
C LEU A 200 15.38 -5.50 -18.24
N LEU A 201 14.58 -4.62 -18.83
CA LEU A 201 13.16 -4.44 -18.51
C LEU A 201 12.27 -5.54 -19.10
N THR A 202 12.55 -5.95 -20.34
CA THR A 202 11.63 -6.80 -21.11
C THR A 202 12.30 -7.98 -21.80
N ARG A 203 13.64 -8.08 -21.76
CA ARG A 203 14.42 -9.08 -22.53
C ARG A 203 14.09 -9.08 -24.03
N GLY A 204 13.72 -7.91 -24.56
CA GLY A 204 13.35 -7.73 -25.97
C GLY A 204 11.93 -8.17 -26.33
N ILE A 205 11.05 -8.39 -25.36
CA ILE A 205 9.67 -8.87 -25.56
C ILE A 205 8.66 -7.74 -25.33
N GLY A 206 7.58 -7.68 -26.12
CA GLY A 206 6.40 -6.86 -25.81
C GLY A 206 6.43 -5.38 -26.24
N GLY A 207 7.51 -4.92 -26.89
CA GLY A 207 7.58 -3.61 -27.54
C GLY A 207 7.46 -2.40 -26.60
N GLU A 208 7.26 -1.23 -27.18
CA GLU A 208 7.33 0.07 -26.48
C GLU A 208 6.35 0.22 -25.31
N GLU A 209 5.15 -0.36 -25.42
CA GLU A 209 4.14 -0.31 -24.37
C GLU A 209 4.57 -1.13 -23.14
N MET A 210 5.07 -2.34 -23.35
CA MET A 210 5.56 -3.19 -22.26
C MET A 210 6.78 -2.57 -21.58
N GLU A 211 7.70 -2.01 -22.35
CA GLU A 211 8.85 -1.26 -21.82
C GLU A 211 8.41 -0.08 -20.95
N SER A 212 7.41 0.70 -21.41
CA SER A 212 6.90 1.85 -20.65
C SER A 212 6.25 1.41 -19.33
N ARG A 213 5.48 0.32 -19.36
CA ARG A 213 4.84 -0.24 -18.17
C ARG A 213 5.87 -0.77 -17.17
N LYS A 214 6.89 -1.49 -17.64
CA LYS A 214 7.98 -2.00 -16.79
C LYS A 214 8.84 -0.87 -16.23
N ALA A 215 9.05 0.21 -16.98
CA ALA A 215 9.72 1.41 -16.47
C ALA A 215 8.92 2.09 -15.35
N GLU A 216 7.59 2.17 -15.46
CA GLU A 216 6.73 2.68 -14.38
C GLU A 216 6.82 1.81 -13.13
N GLU A 217 6.78 0.48 -13.29
CA GLU A 217 6.97 -0.49 -12.21
C GLU A 217 8.33 -0.29 -11.51
N TRP A 218 9.41 -0.19 -12.27
CA TRP A 218 10.75 -0.02 -11.71
C TRP A 218 10.96 1.36 -11.09
N ALA A 219 10.30 2.40 -11.59
CA ALA A 219 10.31 3.73 -10.97
C ALA A 219 9.58 3.72 -9.62
N SER A 220 8.45 3.02 -9.53
CA SER A 220 7.75 2.76 -8.27
C SER A 220 8.63 2.01 -7.28
N GLN A 221 9.27 0.91 -7.72
CA GLN A 221 10.21 0.16 -6.88
C GLN A 221 11.37 1.05 -6.38
N LEU A 222 11.95 1.87 -7.25
CA LEU A 222 13.01 2.81 -6.86
C LEU A 222 12.53 3.79 -5.77
N GLN A 223 11.33 4.35 -5.90
CA GLN A 223 10.76 5.23 -4.88
C GLN A 223 10.51 4.48 -3.56
N CYS A 224 9.83 3.34 -3.62
CA CYS A 224 9.46 2.55 -2.45
C CYS A 224 10.67 1.96 -1.71
N TRP A 225 11.69 1.49 -2.42
CA TRP A 225 12.93 1.01 -1.79
C TRP A 225 13.75 2.14 -1.17
N SER A 226 13.71 3.35 -1.75
CA SER A 226 14.28 4.54 -1.13
C SER A 226 13.55 4.88 0.17
N LEU A 227 12.22 4.84 0.17
CA LEU A 227 11.41 5.04 1.37
C LEU A 227 11.66 3.97 2.44
N GLN A 228 11.85 2.72 2.04
CA GLN A 228 12.20 1.63 2.96
C GLN A 228 13.57 1.87 3.61
N LEU A 229 14.57 2.32 2.85
CA LEU A 229 15.88 2.67 3.42
C LEU A 229 15.75 3.84 4.40
N ILE A 230 15.01 4.91 4.05
CA ILE A 230 14.72 6.02 4.99
C ILE A 230 14.00 5.50 6.24
N ASN A 231 13.09 4.54 6.09
CA ASN A 231 12.38 3.93 7.21
C ASN A 231 13.32 3.20 8.18
N CYS A 232 14.38 2.53 7.70
CA CYS A 232 15.43 1.96 8.55
C CYS A 232 16.12 3.04 9.41
N PHE A 233 16.40 4.22 8.83
CA PHE A 233 16.94 5.36 9.60
C PHE A 233 15.91 5.93 10.58
N ALA A 234 14.63 6.05 10.19
CA ALA A 234 13.56 6.61 11.02
C ALA A 234 13.28 5.82 12.32
N LEU A 235 13.63 4.53 12.35
CA LEU A 235 13.54 3.71 13.58
C LEU A 235 14.47 4.22 14.69
N ASN A 236 15.57 4.89 14.31
CA ASN A 236 16.58 5.44 15.20
C ASN A 236 16.33 6.94 15.42
N SER A 237 16.20 7.35 16.69
CA SER A 237 15.76 8.72 17.02
C SER A 237 16.72 9.82 16.62
N GLU A 238 18.01 9.49 16.42
CA GLU A 238 19.05 10.46 16.06
C GLU A 238 18.86 11.03 14.64
N PHE A 239 18.26 10.28 13.71
CA PHE A 239 18.05 10.71 12.32
C PHE A 239 16.69 11.39 12.09
N LEU A 240 15.81 11.42 13.10
CA LEU A 240 14.46 11.96 12.92
C LEU A 240 14.44 13.44 12.59
N SER A 241 15.39 14.24 13.10
CA SER A 241 15.50 15.66 12.74
C SER A 241 15.75 15.85 11.26
N ASP A 242 16.54 14.96 10.66
CA ASP A 242 16.98 15.05 9.27
C ASP A 242 15.90 14.50 8.33
N ILE A 243 15.09 13.55 8.81
CA ILE A 243 13.96 12.98 8.07
C ILE A 243 12.71 13.88 8.15
N CYS A 244 12.46 14.54 9.28
CA CYS A 244 11.26 15.35 9.51
C CYS A 244 11.34 16.74 8.86
N ILE A 245 11.80 16.78 7.61
CA ILE A 245 11.84 18.00 6.79
C ILE A 245 10.49 18.22 6.08
N PRO A 246 9.95 19.45 6.03
CA PRO A 246 8.63 19.71 5.44
C PRO A 246 8.49 19.26 3.97
N GLU A 247 9.56 19.40 3.17
CA GLU A 247 9.57 19.01 1.76
C GLU A 247 9.29 17.52 1.56
N LEU A 248 9.88 16.65 2.38
CA LEU A 248 9.64 15.22 2.34
C LEU A 248 8.24 14.90 2.89
N LEU A 249 7.94 15.40 4.09
CA LEU A 249 6.72 15.05 4.83
C LEU A 249 5.44 15.32 4.04
N VAL A 250 5.32 16.48 3.39
CA VAL A 250 4.11 16.85 2.64
C VAL A 250 3.87 15.95 1.43
N LYS A 251 4.94 15.37 0.85
CA LYS A 251 4.84 14.49 -0.32
C LYS A 251 4.57 13.02 0.05
N LEU A 252 4.88 12.59 1.27
CA LEU A 252 4.76 11.17 1.68
C LEU A 252 3.36 10.57 1.42
N PRO A 253 2.23 11.24 1.72
CA PRO A 253 0.91 10.65 1.43
C PRO A 253 0.67 10.37 -0.06
N GLY A 254 1.31 11.15 -0.95
CA GLY A 254 1.25 10.99 -2.40
C GLY A 254 2.24 9.97 -2.97
N MET A 255 3.21 9.48 -2.19
CA MET A 255 4.13 8.42 -2.60
C MET A 255 3.49 7.05 -2.31
N TRP A 256 2.51 6.66 -3.12
CA TRP A 256 1.68 5.48 -2.87
C TRP A 256 2.07 4.22 -3.64
N GLY A 257 3.14 4.27 -4.45
CA GLY A 257 3.66 3.10 -5.18
C GLY A 257 2.86 2.69 -6.42
N GLY A 258 1.71 3.31 -6.70
CA GLY A 258 0.87 2.95 -7.83
C GLY A 258 0.21 1.58 -7.67
N LEU A 259 -0.47 1.11 -8.71
CA LEU A 259 -1.16 -0.20 -8.69
C LEU A 259 -0.22 -1.41 -8.83
N VAL A 260 1.07 -1.20 -9.11
CA VAL A 260 2.00 -2.31 -9.43
C VAL A 260 2.76 -2.79 -8.19
N ASN A 261 2.82 -2.00 -7.12
CA ASN A 261 3.60 -2.31 -5.92
C ASN A 261 2.72 -2.54 -4.69
N GLU A 262 1.80 -3.49 -4.79
CA GLU A 262 0.77 -3.80 -3.78
C GLU A 262 1.36 -4.14 -2.40
N ASN A 263 2.59 -4.66 -2.34
CA ASN A 263 3.23 -5.11 -1.09
C ASN A 263 3.96 -4.00 -0.32
N SER A 264 4.09 -2.79 -0.87
CA SER A 264 4.83 -1.70 -0.21
C SER A 264 3.88 -0.71 0.47
N PRO A 265 4.03 -0.45 1.79
CA PRO A 265 3.28 0.61 2.47
C PRO A 265 3.74 2.02 2.08
N ALA A 266 4.80 2.10 1.25
CA ALA A 266 5.31 3.32 0.64
C ALA A 266 5.39 4.49 1.64
N GLY A 267 4.93 5.69 1.27
CA GLY A 267 5.06 6.87 2.12
C GLY A 267 4.24 6.81 3.41
N ILE A 268 3.12 6.08 3.41
CA ILE A 268 2.29 5.87 4.61
C ILE A 268 3.02 5.00 5.63
N GLY A 269 3.79 4.01 5.17
CA GLY A 269 4.67 3.21 6.01
C GLY A 269 5.69 4.06 6.77
N LEU A 270 6.34 4.98 6.07
CA LEU A 270 7.30 5.90 6.68
C LEU A 270 6.62 6.87 7.66
N LEU A 271 5.46 7.45 7.29
CA LEU A 271 4.69 8.33 8.19
C LEU A 271 4.31 7.62 9.49
N ARG A 272 3.90 6.35 9.41
CA ARG A 272 3.60 5.54 10.59
C ARG A 272 4.79 5.43 11.52
N THR A 273 5.98 5.12 10.99
CA THR A 273 7.22 5.04 11.78
C THR A 273 7.59 6.38 12.40
N ILE A 274 7.50 7.47 11.64
CA ILE A 274 7.75 8.83 12.14
C ILE A 274 6.82 9.16 13.32
N CYS A 275 5.53 8.84 13.20
CA CYS A 275 4.51 9.08 14.23
C CYS A 275 4.69 8.24 15.51
N GLN A 276 5.51 7.18 15.51
CA GLN A 276 5.83 6.44 16.74
C GLN A 276 6.60 7.29 17.76
N ARG A 277 7.29 8.33 17.29
CA ARG A 277 8.18 9.18 18.10
C ARG A 277 7.59 10.57 18.28
N LYS A 278 7.84 11.19 19.44
CA LYS A 278 7.27 12.49 19.80
C LYS A 278 7.68 13.62 18.86
N LEU A 279 8.95 13.62 18.42
CA LEU A 279 9.47 14.60 17.46
C LEU A 279 8.72 14.49 16.12
N GLY A 280 8.58 13.27 15.61
CA GLY A 280 7.86 13.00 14.37
C GLY A 280 6.39 13.40 14.43
N ARG A 281 5.68 13.07 15.52
CA ARG A 281 4.30 13.52 15.73
C ARG A 281 4.18 15.04 15.70
N ALA A 282 5.07 15.76 16.37
CA ALA A 282 5.06 17.22 16.38
C ALA A 282 5.32 17.81 14.97
N ALA A 283 6.20 17.17 14.17
CA ALA A 283 6.47 17.58 12.79
C ALA A 283 5.26 17.34 11.87
N VAL A 284 4.67 16.14 11.92
CA VAL A 284 3.47 15.77 11.14
C VAL A 284 2.28 16.65 11.53
N ALA A 285 2.04 16.85 12.82
CA ALA A 285 0.95 17.71 13.32
C ALA A 285 1.10 19.19 12.95
N SER A 286 2.29 19.62 12.50
CA SER A 286 2.53 20.99 12.03
C SER A 286 2.24 21.16 10.53
N CYS A 287 1.88 20.08 9.83
CA CYS A 287 1.57 20.08 8.40
C CYS A 287 0.09 19.67 8.18
N PRO A 288 -0.84 20.62 8.05
CA PRO A 288 -2.28 20.32 7.96
C PRO A 288 -2.66 19.43 6.76
N ASP A 289 -1.99 19.61 5.62
CA ASP A 289 -2.26 18.85 4.39
C ASP A 289 -2.01 17.36 4.58
N ILE A 290 -1.06 16.98 5.43
CA ILE A 290 -0.80 15.57 5.76
C ILE A 290 -1.99 14.99 6.53
N ILE A 291 -2.61 15.77 7.41
CA ILE A 291 -3.79 15.32 8.18
C ILE A 291 -4.97 15.11 7.24
N ASP A 292 -5.19 16.04 6.29
CA ASP A 292 -6.26 15.91 5.29
C ASP A 292 -6.04 14.68 4.39
N ALA A 293 -4.79 14.43 3.98
CA ALA A 293 -4.44 13.25 3.20
C ALA A 293 -4.61 11.95 3.99
N LEU A 294 -4.13 11.89 5.25
CA LEU A 294 -4.34 10.74 6.13
C LEU A 294 -5.83 10.48 6.38
N SER A 295 -6.63 11.52 6.56
CA SER A 295 -8.09 11.42 6.70
C SER A 295 -8.81 10.94 5.44
N SER A 296 -8.25 11.22 4.26
CA SER A 296 -8.77 10.71 2.99
C SER A 296 -8.41 9.24 2.80
N ILE A 297 -7.14 8.88 3.04
CA ILE A 297 -6.65 7.50 2.96
C ILE A 297 -7.37 6.60 3.97
N ALA A 298 -7.53 7.06 5.22
CA ALA A 298 -8.24 6.34 6.27
C ALA A 298 -9.72 6.03 5.92
N ARG A 299 -10.32 6.81 5.01
CA ARG A 299 -11.69 6.59 4.53
C ARG A 299 -11.75 5.98 3.13
N SER A 300 -10.63 5.65 2.51
CA SER A 300 -10.59 5.08 1.15
C SER A 300 -10.55 3.55 1.16
N SER A 301 -10.57 2.93 -0.02
CA SER A 301 -10.33 1.49 -0.18
C SER A 301 -8.85 1.13 -0.37
N ASP A 302 -7.94 1.94 0.18
CA ASP A 302 -6.50 1.67 0.20
C ASP A 302 -6.18 0.50 1.15
N ASP A 303 -5.33 -0.43 0.72
CA ASP A 303 -4.92 -1.58 1.54
C ASP A 303 -4.22 -1.12 2.84
N TRP A 304 -3.62 0.08 2.83
CA TRP A 304 -2.95 0.70 3.97
C TRP A 304 -3.87 1.62 4.79
N GLN A 305 -5.19 1.53 4.61
CA GLN A 305 -6.21 2.27 5.38
C GLN A 305 -5.92 2.23 6.89
N TYR A 306 -5.59 1.06 7.43
CA TYR A 306 -5.33 0.88 8.86
C TYR A 306 -4.11 1.68 9.36
N MET A 307 -3.06 1.82 8.54
CA MET A 307 -1.87 2.58 8.91
C MET A 307 -2.17 4.07 9.00
N ALA A 308 -3.02 4.59 8.12
CA ALA A 308 -3.48 5.98 8.18
C ALA A 308 -4.32 6.22 9.45
N ILE A 309 -5.20 5.29 9.82
CA ILE A 309 -5.97 5.33 11.07
C ILE A 309 -5.01 5.33 12.28
N GLU A 310 -4.02 4.44 12.32
CA GLU A 310 -3.02 4.39 13.39
C GLU A 310 -2.23 5.69 13.51
N CYS A 311 -1.84 6.31 12.38
CA CYS A 311 -1.18 7.62 12.38
C CYS A 311 -2.07 8.67 13.06
N LEU A 312 -3.32 8.81 12.62
CA LEU A 312 -4.26 9.78 13.19
C LEU A 312 -4.47 9.55 14.69
N LEU A 313 -4.67 8.30 15.11
CA LEU A 313 -4.86 7.96 16.52
C LEU A 313 -3.60 8.29 17.34
N SER A 314 -2.41 7.98 16.84
CA SER A 314 -1.15 8.31 17.53
C SER A 314 -0.94 9.81 17.72
N LEU A 315 -1.39 10.64 16.77
CA LEU A 315 -1.34 12.10 16.86
C LEU A 315 -2.36 12.63 17.88
N LEU A 316 -3.55 12.05 17.95
CA LEU A 316 -4.59 12.42 18.92
C LEU A 316 -4.26 12.01 20.36
N GLN A 317 -3.58 10.88 20.54
CA GLN A 317 -3.14 10.41 21.85
C GLN A 317 -1.99 11.25 22.43
N ASP A 318 -1.26 11.99 21.59
CA ASP A 318 -0.20 12.90 22.03
C ASP A 318 -0.77 14.28 22.39
N PRO A 319 -0.72 14.73 23.67
CA PRO A 319 -1.39 15.97 24.08
C PRO A 319 -0.92 17.23 23.35
N ILE A 320 0.32 17.24 22.86
CA ILE A 320 0.92 18.38 22.14
C ILE A 320 0.47 18.40 20.68
N SER A 321 0.30 17.23 20.07
CA SER A 321 -0.12 17.12 18.67
C SER A 321 -1.64 17.20 18.54
N CYS A 322 -2.37 16.65 19.51
CA CYS A 322 -3.83 16.52 19.53
C CYS A 322 -4.57 17.84 19.19
N TYR A 323 -4.27 18.93 19.89
CA TYR A 323 -4.99 20.20 19.69
C TYR A 323 -4.79 20.80 18.29
N LYS A 324 -3.70 20.44 17.59
CA LYS A 324 -3.45 20.93 16.22
C LYS A 324 -4.22 20.13 15.18
N VAL A 325 -4.51 18.86 15.46
CA VAL A 325 -5.00 17.91 14.44
C VAL A 325 -6.44 17.48 14.65
N VAL A 326 -6.97 17.58 15.88
CA VAL A 326 -8.27 17.02 16.27
C VAL A 326 -9.43 17.51 15.42
N ASP A 327 -9.48 18.80 15.09
CA ASP A 327 -10.56 19.35 14.26
C ASP A 327 -10.55 18.81 12.82
N LYS A 328 -9.39 18.38 12.31
CA LYS A 328 -9.26 17.77 10.97
C LYS A 328 -9.42 16.24 11.01
N ALA A 329 -8.84 15.60 12.02
CA ALA A 329 -8.81 14.14 12.15
C ALA A 329 -10.14 13.55 12.64
N ALA A 330 -10.82 14.23 13.58
CA ALA A 330 -12.00 13.69 14.25
C ALA A 330 -13.16 13.37 13.28
N PRO A 331 -13.56 14.24 12.33
CA PRO A 331 -14.65 13.92 11.41
C PRO A 331 -14.42 12.61 10.64
N ALA A 332 -13.21 12.41 10.13
CA ALA A 332 -12.87 11.19 9.38
C ALA A 332 -12.88 9.94 10.28
N LEU A 333 -12.37 10.06 11.50
CA LEU A 333 -12.36 8.96 12.47
C LEU A 333 -13.78 8.59 12.95
N ILE A 334 -14.66 9.58 13.14
CA ILE A 334 -16.06 9.35 13.52
C ILE A 334 -16.77 8.45 12.50
N ASP A 335 -16.53 8.69 11.21
CA ASP A 335 -17.12 7.90 10.12
C ASP A 335 -16.71 6.41 10.14
N LEU A 336 -15.61 6.08 10.83
CA LEU A 336 -15.01 4.74 10.91
C LEU A 336 -15.34 4.02 12.23
N THR A 337 -16.08 4.66 13.15
CA THR A 337 -16.36 4.12 14.51
C THR A 337 -17.25 2.88 14.54
N ASP A 338 -17.86 2.53 13.42
CA ASP A 338 -18.70 1.34 13.30
C ASP A 338 -17.96 0.14 12.67
N ILE A 339 -16.68 0.30 12.29
CA ILE A 339 -15.82 -0.80 11.86
C ILE A 339 -15.56 -1.75 13.03
N SER A 340 -16.03 -2.99 12.90
CA SER A 340 -15.79 -4.04 13.90
C SER A 340 -14.39 -4.64 13.79
N THR A 341 -13.95 -4.92 12.57
CA THR A 341 -12.70 -5.62 12.26
C THR A 341 -12.07 -5.06 11.00
N LEU A 342 -10.80 -4.67 11.05
CA LEU A 342 -10.01 -4.25 9.89
C LEU A 342 -8.65 -4.97 9.94
N GLY A 343 -8.42 -5.92 9.04
CA GLY A 343 -7.27 -6.81 9.11
C GLY A 343 -7.19 -7.53 10.47
N HIS A 344 -6.08 -7.36 11.18
CA HIS A 344 -5.87 -7.93 12.52
C HIS A 344 -6.48 -7.10 13.67
N HIS A 345 -6.96 -5.88 13.40
CA HIS A 345 -7.50 -4.99 14.43
C HIS A 345 -8.96 -5.35 14.75
N LYS A 346 -9.16 -5.99 15.91
CA LYS A 346 -10.50 -6.24 16.46
C LYS A 346 -10.96 -5.03 17.29
N ARG A 347 -12.25 -4.71 17.24
CA ARG A 347 -12.88 -3.62 18.00
C ARG A 347 -12.27 -2.24 17.71
N LEU A 348 -11.82 -2.03 16.46
CA LEU A 348 -11.19 -0.77 16.05
C LEU A 348 -12.11 0.43 16.29
N GLY A 349 -13.40 0.32 15.95
CA GLY A 349 -14.37 1.38 16.18
C GLY A 349 -14.53 1.80 17.65
N ASP A 350 -14.47 0.85 18.59
CA ASP A 350 -14.50 1.14 20.03
C ASP A 350 -13.25 1.90 20.48
N PHE A 351 -12.07 1.51 19.96
CA PHE A 351 -10.81 2.17 20.27
C PHE A 351 -10.76 3.61 19.73
N ILE A 352 -11.26 3.83 18.52
CA ILE A 352 -11.42 5.18 17.96
C ILE A 352 -12.31 6.03 18.87
N CYS A 353 -13.44 5.48 19.32
CA CYS A 353 -14.35 6.19 20.22
C CYS A 353 -13.68 6.58 21.54
N SER A 354 -12.90 5.69 22.16
CA SER A 354 -12.21 5.98 23.42
C SER A 354 -11.19 7.11 23.26
N VAL A 355 -10.39 7.08 22.19
CA VAL A 355 -9.39 8.13 21.93
C VAL A 355 -10.06 9.49 21.72
N LEU A 356 -11.15 9.55 20.95
CA LEU A 356 -11.90 10.80 20.74
C LEU A 356 -12.53 11.32 22.04
N GLN A 357 -13.02 10.44 22.90
CA GLN A 357 -13.56 10.81 24.21
C GLN A 357 -12.48 11.41 25.12
N GLU A 358 -11.30 10.80 25.18
CA GLU A 358 -10.16 11.31 25.95
C GLU A 358 -9.69 12.69 25.46
N CYS A 359 -9.75 12.94 24.15
CA CYS A 359 -9.41 14.25 23.58
C CYS A 359 -10.33 15.37 24.11
N VAL A 360 -11.63 15.11 24.26
CA VAL A 360 -12.57 16.10 24.80
C VAL A 360 -12.37 16.28 26.31
N GLN A 361 -12.20 15.20 27.07
CA GLN A 361 -12.06 15.24 28.53
C GLN A 361 -10.77 15.91 29.00
N SER A 362 -9.67 15.74 28.28
CA SER A 362 -8.35 16.29 28.65
C SER A 362 -8.24 17.82 28.45
N GLN A 363 -9.18 18.44 27.72
CA GLN A 363 -9.09 19.83 27.28
C GLN A 363 -9.93 20.83 28.09
N ASP A 364 -10.72 20.39 29.08
CA ASP A 364 -11.50 21.28 29.95
C ASP A 364 -10.64 22.18 30.87
N THR A 365 -9.30 22.17 30.73
CA THR A 365 -8.36 22.90 31.59
C THR A 365 -7.36 23.83 30.89
N LYS A 366 -7.32 23.96 29.55
CA LYS A 366 -6.32 24.81 28.84
C LYS A 366 -6.85 25.60 27.64
N SER A 367 -6.20 26.75 27.38
CA SER A 367 -6.63 27.88 26.52
C SER A 367 -6.62 27.68 24.99
N ASN A 368 -6.35 26.49 24.46
CA ASN A 368 -6.41 26.20 23.01
C ASN A 368 -7.44 25.11 22.76
N SER A 369 -8.69 25.52 22.51
CA SER A 369 -9.85 24.62 22.54
C SER A 369 -10.16 24.00 21.17
N ILE A 370 -10.45 22.71 21.17
CA ILE A 370 -11.20 21.99 20.11
C ILE A 370 -12.40 22.83 19.67
N SER A 371 -12.65 22.93 18.38
CA SER A 371 -13.80 23.69 17.86
C SER A 371 -15.13 23.17 18.44
N SER A 372 -16.10 24.07 18.63
CA SER A 372 -17.42 23.70 19.13
C SER A 372 -18.11 22.65 18.26
N ALA A 373 -17.95 22.76 16.93
CA ALA A 373 -18.50 21.83 15.96
C ALA A 373 -17.93 20.42 16.12
N THR A 374 -16.60 20.28 16.27
CA THR A 374 -15.98 18.97 16.51
C THR A 374 -16.40 18.38 17.85
N LYS A 375 -16.50 19.20 18.91
CA LYS A 375 -16.99 18.73 20.21
C LYS A 375 -18.42 18.19 20.12
N GLU A 376 -19.30 18.88 19.41
CA GLU A 376 -20.69 18.47 19.19
C GLU A 376 -20.74 17.12 18.46
N GLN A 377 -19.98 16.95 17.37
CA GLN A 377 -19.91 15.68 16.64
C GLN A 377 -19.42 14.51 17.52
N ILE A 378 -18.43 14.74 18.39
CA ILE A 378 -17.94 13.72 19.33
C ILE A 378 -19.01 13.41 20.38
N MET A 379 -19.73 14.41 20.90
CA MET A 379 -20.83 14.18 21.85
C MET A 379 -21.98 13.39 21.23
N ASP A 380 -22.34 13.68 19.98
CA ASP A 380 -23.37 12.95 19.24
C ASP A 380 -23.00 11.48 19.01
N LEU A 381 -21.72 11.22 18.72
CA LEU A 381 -21.17 9.86 18.65
C LEU A 381 -21.32 9.13 19.98
N LEU A 382 -20.91 9.76 21.09
CA LEU A 382 -21.02 9.16 22.43
C LEU A 382 -22.48 8.90 22.82
N GLY A 383 -23.37 9.84 22.51
CA GLY A 383 -24.83 9.66 22.66
C GLY A 383 -25.36 8.48 21.85
N SER A 384 -24.89 8.31 20.61
CA SER A 384 -25.24 7.19 19.74
C SER A 384 -24.77 5.84 20.29
N LYS A 385 -23.56 5.76 20.84
CA LYS A 385 -23.05 4.54 21.51
C LYS A 385 -23.84 4.24 22.80
N GLN A 386 -24.25 5.25 23.56
CA GLN A 386 -25.11 5.07 24.73
C GLN A 386 -26.52 4.60 24.34
N LYS A 387 -27.08 5.13 23.25
CA LYS A 387 -28.35 4.68 22.69
C LYS A 387 -28.29 3.21 22.30
N LEU A 388 -27.24 2.77 21.61
CA LEU A 388 -27.01 1.35 21.28
C LEU A 388 -27.00 0.45 22.53
N LYS A 389 -26.39 0.90 23.64
CA LYS A 389 -26.41 0.16 24.91
C LYS A 389 -27.82 0.09 25.52
N SER A 390 -28.55 1.21 25.51
CA SER A 390 -29.93 1.25 26.03
C SER A 390 -30.90 0.39 25.21
N GLU A 391 -30.72 0.34 23.89
CA GLU A 391 -31.52 -0.48 22.98
C GLU A 391 -31.30 -1.98 23.19
N ARG A 392 -30.26 -2.39 23.92
CA ARG A 392 -30.05 -3.79 24.28
C ARG A 392 -31.17 -4.35 25.16
N ASN A 393 -31.74 -3.50 26.00
CA ASN A 393 -32.78 -3.85 26.97
C ASN A 393 -34.19 -3.42 26.51
N MET A 394 -34.33 -3.01 25.25
CA MET A 394 -35.60 -2.52 24.71
C MET A 394 -36.56 -3.69 24.43
N GLN A 395 -37.86 -3.47 24.66
CA GLN A 395 -38.88 -4.48 24.38
C GLN A 395 -38.95 -4.78 22.88
N LYS A 396 -39.23 -6.05 22.53
CA LYS A 396 -39.30 -6.52 21.14
C LYS A 396 -40.35 -5.76 20.32
N GLU A 397 -41.45 -5.36 20.96
CA GLU A 397 -42.52 -4.60 20.29
C GLU A 397 -42.08 -3.17 19.97
N ASP A 398 -41.49 -2.45 20.92
CA ASP A 398 -40.93 -1.10 20.68
C ASP A 398 -39.85 -1.11 19.59
N TYR A 399 -39.03 -2.16 19.55
CA TYR A 399 -38.03 -2.36 18.49
C TYR A 399 -38.69 -2.47 17.11
N ARG A 400 -39.76 -3.29 16.99
CA ARG A 400 -40.53 -3.46 15.75
C ARG A 400 -41.24 -2.17 15.34
N ILE A 401 -41.81 -1.44 16.29
CA ILE A 401 -42.45 -0.15 16.03
C ILE A 401 -41.44 0.85 15.45
N LYS A 402 -40.24 0.95 16.05
CA LYS A 402 -39.17 1.82 15.52
C LYS A 402 -38.71 1.38 14.14
N GLN A 403 -38.58 0.08 13.90
CA GLN A 403 -38.21 -0.46 12.59
C GLN A 403 -39.26 -0.12 11.53
N ALA A 404 -40.55 -0.30 11.83
CA ALA A 404 -41.65 0.05 10.95
C ALA A 404 -41.72 1.55 10.69
N ALA A 405 -41.56 2.39 11.72
CA ALA A 405 -41.53 3.84 11.58
C ALA A 405 -40.38 4.31 10.68
N ALA A 406 -39.18 3.76 10.88
CA ALA A 406 -38.02 4.07 10.02
C ALA A 406 -38.25 3.63 8.56
N LEU A 407 -38.89 2.48 8.34
CA LEU A 407 -39.24 1.98 7.02
C LEU A 407 -40.23 2.91 6.31
N VAL A 408 -41.27 3.38 6.99
CA VAL A 408 -42.25 4.33 6.42
C VAL A 408 -41.57 5.62 6.00
N VAL A 409 -40.76 6.22 6.89
CA VAL A 409 -40.03 7.46 6.57
C VAL A 409 -39.02 7.26 5.44
N LYS A 410 -38.38 6.09 5.35
CA LYS A 410 -37.53 5.74 4.20
C LYS A 410 -38.31 5.74 2.89
N LEU A 411 -39.50 5.13 2.87
CA LEU A 411 -40.33 5.06 1.66
C LEU A 411 -40.79 6.46 1.23
N GLU A 412 -41.10 7.36 2.18
CA GLU A 412 -41.34 8.78 1.89
C GLU A 412 -40.10 9.43 1.26
N GLY A 413 -38.91 9.18 1.82
CA GLY A 413 -37.63 9.64 1.27
C GLY A 413 -37.41 9.14 -0.17
N ASN A 414 -37.68 7.86 -0.43
CA ASN A 414 -37.60 7.28 -1.78
C ASN A 414 -38.59 7.94 -2.76
N SER A 415 -39.82 8.21 -2.32
CA SER A 415 -40.81 8.91 -3.15
C SER A 415 -40.37 10.34 -3.50
N LEU A 416 -39.82 11.06 -2.52
CA LEU A 416 -39.24 12.40 -2.73
C LEU A 416 -38.02 12.36 -3.64
N PHE A 417 -37.16 11.35 -3.50
CA PHE A 417 -36.01 11.16 -4.35
C PHE A 417 -36.43 10.93 -5.81
N SER A 418 -37.37 10.01 -6.04
CA SER A 418 -37.89 9.69 -7.37
C SER A 418 -38.66 10.84 -8.02
N SER A 419 -39.23 11.75 -7.23
CA SER A 419 -39.86 12.98 -7.73
C SER A 419 -38.88 14.15 -7.92
N GLY A 420 -37.58 13.92 -7.74
CA GLY A 420 -36.52 14.92 -7.93
C GLY A 420 -36.35 15.90 -6.79
N ASN A 421 -37.07 15.74 -5.67
CA ASN A 421 -36.94 16.61 -4.50
C ASN A 421 -35.82 16.11 -3.57
N ILE A 422 -34.58 16.32 -4.01
CA ILE A 422 -33.39 15.73 -3.41
C ILE A 422 -33.12 16.24 -1.98
N GLU A 423 -33.30 17.53 -1.72
CA GLU A 423 -33.09 18.11 -0.39
C GLU A 423 -34.05 17.51 0.65
N ARG A 424 -35.34 17.41 0.32
CA ARG A 424 -36.33 16.81 1.21
C ARG A 424 -36.10 15.31 1.38
N ALA A 425 -35.67 14.62 0.32
CA ALA A 425 -35.27 13.21 0.42
C ALA A 425 -34.12 13.03 1.42
N ALA A 426 -33.07 13.86 1.35
CA ALA A 426 -31.95 13.83 2.30
C ALA A 426 -32.41 14.08 3.75
N SER A 427 -33.33 15.03 3.94
CA SER A 427 -33.95 15.30 5.25
C SER A 427 -34.73 14.08 5.77
N LYS A 428 -35.49 13.41 4.90
CA LYS A 428 -36.26 12.22 5.26
C LYS A 428 -35.39 11.01 5.58
N TYR A 429 -34.31 10.79 4.83
CA TYR A 429 -33.34 9.75 5.20
C TYR A 429 -32.65 10.05 6.54
N SER A 430 -32.41 11.32 6.87
CA SER A 430 -31.89 11.71 8.19
C SER A 430 -32.88 11.43 9.32
N GLU A 431 -34.16 11.72 9.11
CA GLU A 431 -35.26 11.36 10.03
C GLU A 431 -35.35 9.83 10.20
N ALA A 432 -35.30 9.07 9.11
CA ALA A 432 -35.29 7.61 9.13
C ALA A 432 -34.09 7.05 9.92
N LEU A 433 -32.88 7.62 9.76
CA LEU A 433 -31.69 7.22 10.52
C LEU A 433 -31.81 7.50 12.03
N ALA A 434 -32.52 8.57 12.42
CA ALA A 434 -32.76 8.91 13.82
C ALA A 434 -33.74 7.92 14.49
N LEU A 435 -34.74 7.47 13.74
CA LEU A 435 -35.74 6.49 14.18
C LEU A 435 -35.23 5.04 14.14
N CYS A 436 -34.42 4.71 13.13
CA CYS A 436 -33.90 3.37 12.90
C CYS A 436 -33.07 2.88 14.10
N PRO A 437 -33.40 1.71 14.69
CA PRO A 437 -32.60 1.13 15.77
C PRO A 437 -31.12 0.98 15.35
N MET A 438 -30.19 1.21 16.28
CA MET A 438 -28.75 1.14 16.01
C MET A 438 -28.30 -0.28 15.63
N ARG A 439 -29.03 -1.30 16.08
CA ARG A 439 -28.80 -2.72 15.74
C ARG A 439 -29.25 -3.08 14.31
N CYS A 440 -30.11 -2.29 13.65
CA CYS A 440 -30.57 -2.54 12.28
C CYS A 440 -29.50 -2.17 11.23
N LYS A 441 -28.33 -2.80 11.29
CA LYS A 441 -27.16 -2.45 10.45
C LYS A 441 -27.49 -2.41 8.95
N LYS A 442 -28.16 -3.44 8.42
CA LYS A 442 -28.54 -3.53 7.00
C LYS A 442 -29.34 -2.31 6.54
N GLU A 443 -30.36 -1.95 7.30
CA GLU A 443 -31.22 -0.79 6.99
C GLU A 443 -30.44 0.53 7.09
N ARG A 444 -29.58 0.68 8.11
CA ARG A 444 -28.73 1.87 8.25
C ARG A 444 -27.75 2.01 7.08
N VAL A 445 -27.17 0.91 6.60
CA VAL A 445 -26.30 0.90 5.40
C VAL A 445 -27.04 1.49 4.20
N VAL A 446 -28.27 1.02 3.94
CA VAL A 446 -29.11 1.52 2.84
C VAL A 446 -29.43 3.01 3.02
N LEU A 447 -29.85 3.43 4.21
CA LEU A 447 -30.19 4.82 4.50
C LEU A 447 -29.01 5.77 4.32
N TYR A 448 -27.84 5.43 4.87
CA TYR A 448 -26.61 6.21 4.67
C TYR A 448 -26.23 6.26 3.20
N SER A 449 -26.27 5.11 2.49
CA SER A 449 -25.93 5.07 1.08
C SER A 449 -26.87 5.96 0.25
N ASN A 450 -28.18 5.90 0.50
CA ASN A 450 -29.16 6.73 -0.22
C ASN A 450 -29.01 8.22 0.09
N ARG A 451 -28.72 8.58 1.35
CA ARG A 451 -28.43 9.97 1.70
C ARG A 451 -27.12 10.46 1.07
N ALA A 452 -26.10 9.61 0.94
CA ALA A 452 -24.88 9.93 0.17
C ALA A 452 -25.20 10.24 -1.30
N GLN A 453 -26.15 9.51 -1.91
CA GLN A 453 -26.63 9.82 -3.27
C GLN A 453 -27.26 11.21 -3.36
N CYS A 454 -28.08 11.58 -2.38
CA CYS A 454 -28.64 12.93 -2.32
C CYS A 454 -27.54 13.98 -2.21
N HIS A 455 -26.53 13.76 -1.36
CA HIS A 455 -25.39 14.67 -1.22
C HIS A 455 -24.58 14.83 -2.51
N LEU A 456 -24.37 13.75 -3.28
CA LEU A 456 -23.75 13.83 -4.61
C LEU A 456 -24.55 14.72 -5.57
N LEU A 457 -25.87 14.50 -5.63
CA LEU A 457 -26.77 15.28 -6.49
C LEU A 457 -26.80 16.76 -6.10
N LEU A 458 -26.66 17.06 -4.80
CA LEU A 458 -26.60 18.42 -4.25
C LEU A 458 -25.20 19.04 -4.32
N GLN A 459 -24.22 18.38 -4.97
CA GLN A 459 -22.84 18.85 -5.08
C GLN A 459 -22.13 19.02 -3.72
N GLN A 460 -22.42 18.12 -2.77
CA GLN A 460 -21.86 18.10 -1.41
C GLN A 460 -20.94 16.88 -1.20
N PRO A 461 -19.75 16.84 -1.83
CA PRO A 461 -18.91 15.64 -1.87
C PRO A 461 -18.41 15.20 -0.49
N LEU A 462 -18.08 16.13 0.41
CA LEU A 462 -17.61 15.78 1.76
C LEU A 462 -18.67 15.04 2.59
N ALA A 463 -19.93 15.47 2.49
CA ALA A 463 -21.06 14.79 3.15
C ALA A 463 -21.32 13.42 2.53
N ALA A 464 -21.23 13.32 1.19
CA ALA A 464 -21.33 12.05 0.49
C ALA A 464 -20.25 11.04 0.91
N ILE A 465 -18.99 11.48 1.06
CA ILE A 465 -17.88 10.63 1.55
C ILE A 465 -18.17 10.16 2.97
N SER A 466 -18.63 11.04 3.85
CA SER A 466 -18.94 10.70 5.24
C SER A 466 -20.02 9.62 5.33
N ASP A 467 -21.15 9.82 4.64
CA ASP A 467 -22.24 8.84 4.63
C ASP A 467 -21.86 7.51 3.95
N ALA A 468 -21.16 7.57 2.81
CA ALA A 468 -20.73 6.37 2.13
C ALA A 468 -19.72 5.58 2.98
N THR A 469 -18.82 6.26 3.70
CA THR A 469 -17.87 5.63 4.62
C THR A 469 -18.56 4.97 5.80
N ARG A 470 -19.58 5.60 6.40
CA ARG A 470 -20.40 5.00 7.46
C ARG A 470 -21.14 3.75 6.98
N ALA A 471 -21.72 3.82 5.78
CA ALA A 471 -22.36 2.67 5.16
C ALA A 471 -21.35 1.51 4.94
N LEU A 472 -20.14 1.82 4.46
CA LEU A 472 -19.08 0.83 4.25
C LEU A 472 -18.52 0.24 5.55
N SER A 473 -18.46 1.05 6.61
CA SER A 473 -18.03 0.65 7.95
C SER A 473 -19.04 -0.27 8.63
N LEU A 474 -20.34 -0.03 8.42
CA LEU A 474 -21.43 -0.82 8.99
C LEU A 474 -21.70 -2.13 8.23
N HIS A 475 -21.36 -2.19 6.94
CA HIS A 475 -21.55 -3.37 6.11
C HIS A 475 -20.72 -4.55 6.62
N ASN A 476 -21.22 -5.78 6.44
CA ASN A 476 -20.50 -6.99 6.78
C ASN A 476 -20.45 -7.90 5.54
N PRO A 477 -19.25 -8.20 4.97
CA PRO A 477 -17.91 -7.72 5.37
C PRO A 477 -17.71 -6.20 5.17
N PRO A 478 -16.87 -5.52 5.98
CA PRO A 478 -16.63 -4.08 5.85
C PRO A 478 -16.01 -3.73 4.50
N ASN A 479 -16.24 -2.49 4.03
CA ASN A 479 -15.74 -1.95 2.76
C ASN A 479 -16.26 -2.65 1.48
N ARG A 480 -17.35 -3.42 1.55
CA ARG A 480 -17.82 -4.25 0.40
C ARG A 480 -19.20 -3.87 -0.15
N HIS A 481 -19.82 -2.81 0.36
CA HIS A 481 -21.13 -2.36 -0.13
C HIS A 481 -21.00 -1.62 -1.47
N VAL A 482 -21.36 -2.30 -2.56
CA VAL A 482 -21.20 -1.87 -3.97
C VAL A 482 -21.68 -0.43 -4.22
N LYS A 483 -22.93 -0.10 -3.87
CA LYS A 483 -23.49 1.24 -4.13
C LYS A 483 -22.74 2.34 -3.39
N SER A 484 -22.27 2.06 -2.17
CA SER A 484 -21.50 3.05 -1.39
C SER A 484 -20.08 3.24 -1.94
N LEU A 485 -19.42 2.18 -2.44
CA LEU A 485 -18.12 2.30 -3.11
C LEU A 485 -18.23 3.22 -4.32
N TRP A 486 -19.24 2.99 -5.18
CA TRP A 486 -19.47 3.82 -6.35
C TRP A 486 -19.73 5.29 -5.99
N ARG A 487 -20.61 5.53 -5.02
CA ARG A 487 -20.94 6.88 -4.54
C ARG A 487 -19.72 7.60 -3.97
N ARG A 488 -18.88 6.90 -3.21
CA ARG A 488 -17.65 7.47 -2.63
C ARG A 488 -16.59 7.74 -3.69
N ALA A 489 -16.43 6.86 -4.69
CA ALA A 489 -15.56 7.08 -5.85
C ALA A 489 -15.93 8.38 -6.62
N GLN A 490 -17.22 8.60 -6.84
CA GLN A 490 -17.73 9.82 -7.47
C GLN A 490 -17.45 11.07 -6.63
N ALA A 491 -17.66 10.99 -5.31
CA ALA A 491 -17.38 12.09 -4.41
C ALA A 491 -15.89 12.44 -4.36
N TYR A 492 -15.00 11.44 -4.40
CA TYR A 492 -13.55 11.66 -4.51
C TYR A 492 -13.15 12.30 -5.84
N ASP A 493 -13.78 11.90 -6.95
CA ASP A 493 -13.56 12.54 -8.27
C ASP A 493 -13.91 14.03 -8.23
N MET A 494 -15.04 14.40 -7.61
CA MET A 494 -15.45 15.80 -7.46
C MET A 494 -14.44 16.64 -6.64
N LEU A 495 -13.68 16.01 -5.74
CA LEU A 495 -12.64 16.67 -4.94
C LEU A 495 -11.25 16.63 -5.59
N GLY A 496 -11.09 15.98 -6.74
CA GLY A 496 -9.79 15.78 -7.37
C GLY A 496 -8.90 14.75 -6.65
N LEU A 497 -9.46 13.95 -5.75
CA LEU A 497 -8.77 12.87 -5.04
C LEU A 497 -8.72 11.62 -5.93
N SER A 498 -7.87 11.70 -6.97
CA SER A 498 -7.87 10.72 -8.06
C SER A 498 -7.45 9.32 -7.63
N LYS A 499 -6.51 9.22 -6.68
CA LYS A 499 -6.05 7.94 -6.13
C LYS A 499 -7.20 7.24 -5.39
N GLU A 500 -7.83 7.92 -4.45
CA GLU A 500 -8.93 7.37 -3.65
C GLU A 500 -10.13 7.00 -4.52
N SER A 501 -10.44 7.84 -5.52
CA SER A 501 -11.47 7.56 -6.53
C SER A 501 -11.16 6.31 -7.35
N LEU A 502 -9.91 6.16 -7.81
CA LEU A 502 -9.47 4.98 -8.58
C LEU A 502 -9.63 3.69 -7.76
N LEU A 503 -9.17 3.69 -6.51
CA LEU A 503 -9.21 2.52 -5.64
C LEU A 503 -10.65 2.08 -5.33
N ASP A 504 -11.54 3.02 -5.00
CA ASP A 504 -12.95 2.72 -4.79
C ASP A 504 -13.62 2.21 -6.09
N ALA A 505 -13.27 2.77 -7.25
CA ALA A 505 -13.81 2.34 -8.54
C ALA A 505 -13.34 0.93 -8.93
N ILE A 506 -12.07 0.59 -8.71
CA ILE A 506 -11.54 -0.77 -8.93
C ILE A 506 -12.25 -1.76 -8.01
N LEU A 507 -12.38 -1.44 -6.72
CA LEU A 507 -13.07 -2.33 -5.78
C LEU A 507 -14.54 -2.51 -6.15
N PHE A 508 -15.23 -1.45 -6.57
CA PHE A 508 -16.59 -1.53 -7.11
C PHE A 508 -16.68 -2.53 -8.28
N VAL A 509 -15.79 -2.44 -9.26
CA VAL A 509 -15.75 -3.35 -10.42
C VAL A 509 -15.52 -4.80 -9.99
N ASN A 510 -14.63 -5.00 -9.02
CA ASN A 510 -14.32 -6.32 -8.46
C ASN A 510 -15.53 -6.94 -7.75
N GLU A 511 -16.29 -6.16 -6.99
CA GLU A 511 -17.50 -6.63 -6.30
C GLU A 511 -18.63 -6.93 -7.29
N CYS A 512 -18.88 -6.07 -8.28
CA CYS A 512 -19.86 -6.35 -9.35
C CYS A 512 -19.57 -7.66 -10.09
N SER A 513 -18.29 -7.97 -10.29
CA SER A 513 -17.85 -9.20 -10.96
C SER A 513 -18.03 -10.45 -10.10
N GLN A 514 -18.03 -10.32 -8.77
CA GLN A 514 -18.25 -11.43 -7.83
C GLN A 514 -19.74 -11.73 -7.63
N SER A 515 -20.59 -10.70 -7.57
CA SER A 515 -22.05 -10.85 -7.43
C SER A 515 -22.70 -11.58 -8.61
N ASN A 516 -22.19 -11.39 -9.83
CA ASN A 516 -22.73 -12.03 -11.04
C ASN A 516 -22.41 -13.52 -11.18
N LYS A 517 -21.70 -14.15 -10.23
CA LYS A 517 -21.38 -15.59 -10.28
C LYS A 517 -22.52 -16.51 -9.80
N SER A 518 -23.52 -15.99 -9.08
CA SER A 518 -24.62 -16.83 -8.55
C SER A 518 -25.82 -16.98 -9.50
N GLU A 519 -25.90 -16.19 -10.57
CA GLU A 519 -27.01 -16.25 -11.53
C GLU A 519 -26.49 -16.52 -12.94
N LEU A 520 -26.81 -17.71 -13.46
CA LEU A 520 -26.64 -18.20 -14.84
C LEU A 520 -25.35 -17.76 -15.63
N PRO A 521 -24.58 -18.70 -16.20
CA PRO A 521 -23.30 -18.43 -16.88
C PRO A 521 -23.41 -17.68 -18.25
N SER A 522 -24.49 -16.96 -18.52
CA SER A 522 -24.82 -16.39 -19.84
C SER A 522 -24.90 -14.86 -19.92
N ARG A 523 -24.76 -14.12 -18.81
CA ARG A 523 -24.47 -12.68 -18.88
C ARG A 523 -22.96 -12.48 -18.77
N GLN A 524 -22.32 -12.12 -19.89
CA GLN A 524 -20.92 -11.70 -19.90
C GLN A 524 -20.68 -10.70 -18.75
N ASN A 525 -19.66 -10.97 -17.92
CA ASN A 525 -19.11 -10.05 -16.91
C ASN A 525 -18.65 -8.75 -17.59
N LYS A 526 -19.58 -7.89 -17.99
CA LYS A 526 -19.29 -6.61 -18.60
C LYS A 526 -19.29 -5.58 -17.50
N VAL A 527 -18.09 -5.08 -17.21
CA VAL A 527 -17.90 -3.87 -16.42
C VAL A 527 -18.79 -2.78 -17.00
N PRO A 528 -19.64 -2.11 -16.19
CA PRO A 528 -20.47 -1.03 -16.70
C PRO A 528 -19.62 0.05 -17.37
N ARG A 529 -20.05 0.54 -18.55
CA ARG A 529 -19.29 1.52 -19.34
C ARG A 529 -18.92 2.78 -18.54
N TYR A 530 -19.82 3.23 -17.67
CA TYR A 530 -19.57 4.39 -16.82
C TYR A 530 -18.42 4.13 -15.83
N ALA A 531 -18.30 2.90 -15.30
CA ALA A 531 -17.25 2.52 -14.37
C ALA A 531 -15.91 2.40 -15.09
N GLU A 532 -15.90 1.82 -16.30
CA GLU A 532 -14.72 1.80 -17.17
C GLU A 532 -14.23 3.22 -17.49
N ARG A 533 -15.14 4.15 -17.83
CA ARG A 533 -14.80 5.56 -18.08
C ARG A 533 -14.16 6.21 -16.84
N LEU A 534 -14.74 6.02 -15.66
CA LEU A 534 -14.19 6.57 -14.42
C LEU A 534 -12.80 5.98 -14.12
N VAL A 535 -12.64 4.66 -14.19
CA VAL A 535 -11.35 3.99 -13.96
C VAL A 535 -10.29 4.52 -14.93
N LYS A 536 -10.60 4.64 -16.23
CA LYS A 536 -9.65 5.20 -17.21
C LYS A 536 -9.28 6.65 -16.89
N LYS A 537 -10.26 7.50 -16.56
CA LYS A 537 -10.02 8.90 -16.15
C LYS A 537 -9.08 8.96 -14.95
N GLN A 538 -9.38 8.18 -13.89
CA GLN A 538 -8.59 8.23 -12.67
C GLN A 538 -7.23 7.55 -12.81
N LEU A 539 -7.09 6.52 -13.64
CA LEU A 539 -5.80 5.91 -13.95
C LEU A 539 -4.84 6.92 -14.59
N HIS A 540 -5.34 7.75 -15.51
CA HIS A 540 -4.56 8.85 -16.08
C HIS A 540 -4.23 9.95 -15.06
N ALA A 541 -5.18 10.29 -14.19
CA ALA A 541 -4.98 11.32 -13.18
C ALA A 541 -4.04 10.89 -12.04
N ALA A 542 -4.06 9.61 -11.66
CA ALA A 542 -3.21 9.01 -10.64
C ALA A 542 -1.92 8.38 -11.20
N TRP A 543 -1.63 8.59 -12.49
CA TRP A 543 -0.44 8.06 -13.15
C TRP A 543 0.84 8.57 -12.48
N LEU A 544 1.77 7.66 -12.17
CA LEU A 544 2.96 7.99 -11.38
C LEU A 544 3.84 9.06 -12.04
N PHE A 545 3.94 9.04 -13.37
CA PHE A 545 4.74 10.02 -14.12
C PHE A 545 4.00 11.31 -14.43
N ARG A 546 2.77 11.53 -13.95
CA ARG A 546 1.96 12.70 -14.32
C ARG A 546 2.67 14.02 -14.05
N GLU A 547 3.24 14.21 -12.86
CA GLU A 547 3.95 15.46 -12.52
C GLU A 547 5.18 15.68 -13.41
N ALA A 548 5.96 14.64 -13.64
CA ALA A 548 7.15 14.69 -14.50
C ALA A 548 6.78 15.00 -15.96
N ALA A 549 5.69 14.42 -16.47
CA ALA A 549 5.17 14.66 -17.81
C ALA A 549 4.69 16.09 -18.01
N ILE A 550 4.02 16.67 -17.01
CA ILE A 550 3.60 18.08 -17.02
C ILE A 550 4.83 19.01 -17.02
N LYS A 551 5.84 18.70 -16.21
CA LYS A 551 7.04 19.54 -16.02
C LYS A 551 7.96 19.56 -17.23
N HIS A 552 8.21 18.40 -17.84
CA HIS A 552 9.23 18.24 -18.87
C HIS A 552 8.67 18.19 -20.29
N GLY A 553 7.35 18.19 -20.44
CA GLY A 553 6.69 17.97 -21.71
C GLY A 553 6.69 16.48 -22.06
N GLY A 554 5.49 15.95 -22.29
CA GLY A 554 5.25 14.53 -22.52
C GLY A 554 4.14 14.31 -23.54
N ILE A 555 4.17 13.15 -24.19
CA ILE A 555 3.16 12.68 -25.15
C ILE A 555 1.76 13.02 -24.62
N HIS A 556 1.12 14.03 -25.21
CA HIS A 556 -0.33 14.09 -25.19
C HIS A 556 -0.79 12.80 -25.85
N ARG A 557 -1.17 11.79 -25.05
CA ARG A 557 -2.13 10.80 -25.53
C ARG A 557 -3.38 11.63 -25.78
N GLU A 558 -3.59 12.00 -27.04
CA GLU A 558 -4.79 12.68 -27.51
C GLU A 558 -6.01 11.89 -27.04
N GLY A 559 -6.59 12.39 -25.96
CA GLY A 559 -7.86 11.98 -25.39
C GLY A 559 -8.49 13.13 -24.60
N ASN A 560 -7.94 14.35 -24.72
CA ASN A 560 -8.64 15.58 -24.37
C ASN A 560 -9.61 15.91 -25.51
N GLY A 561 -10.72 15.19 -25.55
CA GLY A 561 -11.97 15.83 -25.88
C GLY A 561 -12.46 16.49 -24.61
N ASP A 562 -12.52 17.82 -24.61
CA ASP A 562 -13.44 18.55 -23.75
C ASP A 562 -14.81 17.87 -23.84
N VAL A 563 -15.18 17.13 -22.80
CA VAL A 563 -16.55 16.67 -22.60
C VAL A 563 -17.01 17.19 -21.25
N TYR A 564 -17.08 18.52 -21.14
CA TYR A 564 -18.32 19.11 -20.63
C TYR A 564 -19.42 18.82 -21.67
N GLY A 565 -19.76 17.55 -21.82
CA GLY A 565 -21.05 17.19 -22.36
C GLY A 565 -22.07 17.62 -21.32
N GLN A 566 -23.09 18.36 -21.76
CA GLN A 566 -24.34 18.44 -21.02
C GLN A 566 -24.72 17.05 -20.48
N PRO A 567 -25.43 16.95 -19.35
CA PRO A 567 -25.88 15.67 -18.79
C PRO A 567 -26.83 14.98 -19.77
N GLY A 568 -26.25 14.28 -20.74
CA GLY A 568 -26.92 13.48 -21.75
C GLY A 568 -26.97 12.05 -21.26
N ASP A 569 -28.09 11.73 -20.62
CA ASP A 569 -28.92 10.54 -20.87
C ASP A 569 -28.30 9.13 -20.84
N ASP A 570 -27.09 8.96 -20.30
CA ASP A 570 -26.49 7.63 -20.03
C ASP A 570 -26.37 7.35 -18.50
N SER A 571 -26.87 8.25 -17.65
CA SER A 571 -27.08 7.94 -16.24
C SER A 571 -28.37 7.14 -16.12
N GLU A 572 -28.28 5.83 -16.32
CA GLU A 572 -29.24 4.91 -15.71
C GLU A 572 -29.13 5.14 -14.20
N TRP A 573 -29.94 6.07 -13.69
CA TRP A 573 -30.23 6.22 -12.29
C TRP A 573 -30.85 4.90 -11.88
N GLU A 574 -30.05 3.94 -11.44
CA GLU A 574 -30.59 2.84 -10.65
C GLU A 574 -31.30 3.52 -9.49
N THR A 575 -32.62 3.53 -9.60
CA THR A 575 -33.54 4.04 -8.60
C THR A 575 -33.10 3.54 -7.24
N ALA A 576 -33.29 4.34 -6.21
CA ALA A 576 -33.09 3.97 -4.80
C ALA A 576 -34.02 2.81 -4.32
N SER A 577 -34.43 1.94 -5.25
CA SER A 577 -35.57 1.04 -5.21
C SER A 577 -35.24 -0.28 -5.92
N GLU A 578 -34.14 -0.92 -5.52
CA GLU A 578 -34.18 -2.37 -5.38
C GLU A 578 -34.01 -2.64 -3.90
N SER A 579 -35.12 -2.94 -3.24
CA SER A 579 -35.10 -3.62 -1.98
C SER A 579 -34.45 -4.98 -2.22
N ASP A 580 -33.41 -5.34 -1.45
CA ASP A 580 -33.04 -6.74 -1.24
C ASP A 580 -34.24 -7.47 -0.61
N ILE A 581 -35.23 -7.82 -1.43
CA ILE A 581 -36.26 -8.81 -1.13
C ILE A 581 -35.94 -9.98 -2.07
N GLY A 582 -35.24 -10.95 -1.52
CA GLY A 582 -34.97 -12.27 -2.11
C GLY A 582 -33.88 -12.96 -1.27
N ASN A 583 -34.13 -14.00 -0.48
CA ASN A 583 -35.18 -15.02 -0.51
C ASN A 583 -35.91 -15.11 0.84
N ASP A 584 -37.21 -14.83 0.84
CA ASP A 584 -38.14 -15.43 1.79
C ASP A 584 -38.99 -16.41 0.98
N ASP A 585 -38.65 -17.69 1.06
CA ASP A 585 -39.57 -18.74 0.65
C ASP A 585 -40.76 -18.65 1.59
N GLY A 586 -41.90 -18.23 1.05
CA GLY A 586 -43.15 -18.08 1.77
C GLY A 586 -43.58 -19.37 2.46
N ARG A 587 -43.13 -19.57 3.70
CA ARG A 587 -43.77 -20.36 4.75
C ARG A 587 -43.47 -19.69 6.08
N GLY A 588 -44.45 -18.98 6.60
CA GLY A 588 -44.38 -18.36 7.91
C GLY A 588 -43.95 -19.34 8.99
N GLN A 589 -42.76 -19.12 9.53
CA GLN A 589 -42.34 -19.55 10.86
C GLN A 589 -41.36 -18.50 11.38
N ALA A 590 -41.61 -18.02 12.60
CA ALA A 590 -40.74 -17.09 13.30
C ALA A 590 -39.36 -17.73 13.46
N VAL A 591 -38.35 -17.18 12.78
CA VAL A 591 -36.95 -17.53 13.03
C VAL A 591 -36.39 -16.47 13.99
N GLU A 592 -35.93 -16.98 15.12
CA GLU A 592 -35.24 -16.24 16.16
C GLU A 592 -33.86 -15.85 15.64
N ASP A 593 -33.51 -14.56 15.71
CA ASP A 593 -32.14 -14.10 15.58
C ASP A 593 -31.35 -14.69 16.77
N GLU A 594 -30.59 -15.78 16.53
CA GLU A 594 -29.70 -16.31 17.55
C GLU A 594 -28.53 -15.34 17.78
N ASP A 595 -28.42 -14.92 19.04
CA ASP A 595 -27.46 -14.01 19.61
C ASP A 595 -25.99 -14.49 19.44
N ASP A 596 -25.14 -13.57 18.99
CA ASP A 596 -23.68 -13.64 19.06
C ASP A 596 -23.18 -13.17 20.45
N ASP A 597 -23.76 -13.76 21.52
CA ASP A 597 -23.38 -13.55 22.93
C ASP A 597 -22.86 -14.86 23.53
N ARG A 598 -21.64 -15.28 23.14
CA ARG A 598 -20.85 -16.25 23.93
C ARG A 598 -19.37 -15.90 23.97
N CYS A 599 -19.03 -14.95 24.83
CA CYS A 599 -17.71 -14.95 25.45
C CYS A 599 -17.74 -14.28 26.83
N ASN A 600 -18.26 -14.99 27.84
CA ASN A 600 -17.81 -14.86 29.24
C ASN A 600 -18.48 -15.92 30.13
N SER A 601 -17.81 -17.04 30.39
CA SER A 601 -17.72 -17.69 31.72
C SER A 601 -16.97 -19.02 31.66
N GLU A 602 -15.79 -19.04 32.27
CA GLU A 602 -15.13 -20.15 32.98
C GLU A 602 -16.14 -21.07 33.74
N TRP A 603 -16.00 -22.39 33.98
CA TRP A 603 -14.86 -23.28 34.23
C TRP A 603 -15.31 -24.76 34.29
N LYS A 604 -14.31 -25.67 34.14
CA LYS A 604 -14.14 -27.03 34.74
C LYS A 604 -14.77 -28.31 34.13
N SER A 605 -13.84 -29.18 33.70
CA SER A 605 -13.70 -30.63 34.03
C SER A 605 -14.71 -31.60 33.36
N ASP A 606 -14.37 -32.75 32.77
CA ASP A 606 -13.14 -33.54 32.63
C ASP A 606 -13.35 -34.62 31.53
N LYS A 607 -12.23 -35.09 30.97
CA LYS A 607 -11.97 -36.44 30.40
C LYS A 607 -12.51 -36.88 29.02
N ALA A 608 -11.51 -36.95 28.13
CA ALA A 608 -11.06 -38.14 27.37
C ALA A 608 -11.79 -38.51 26.06
N GLN A 609 -11.15 -38.26 24.91
CA GLN A 609 -10.39 -39.31 24.19
C GLN A 609 -9.45 -38.69 23.13
N LYS A 610 -8.27 -39.31 23.00
CA LYS A 610 -7.07 -38.88 22.27
C LYS A 610 -7.18 -38.97 20.74
N GLY A 611 -6.46 -38.09 20.03
CA GLY A 611 -6.20 -38.21 18.59
C GLY A 611 -5.25 -37.17 17.96
N LYS A 612 -4.03 -37.02 18.51
CA LYS A 612 -2.76 -36.50 17.94
C LYS A 612 -2.77 -35.62 16.67
N TYR A 613 -2.24 -34.39 16.78
CA TYR A 613 -1.02 -33.93 16.08
C TYR A 613 -0.40 -32.76 16.89
N GLU A 614 0.84 -32.94 17.35
CA GLU A 614 1.59 -32.03 18.22
C GLU A 614 2.20 -30.87 17.42
N ARG A 615 1.97 -29.63 17.86
CA ARG A 615 2.89 -28.50 17.67
C ARG A 615 3.12 -27.88 19.05
N THR A 616 4.34 -28.01 19.54
CA THR A 616 4.83 -27.54 20.84
C THR A 616 4.82 -26.01 20.93
N SER A 617 4.31 -25.48 22.03
CA SER A 617 4.41 -24.07 22.42
C SER A 617 5.62 -23.86 23.35
N VAL A 618 6.42 -22.82 23.13
CA VAL A 618 7.04 -22.02 24.22
C VAL A 618 7.14 -20.54 23.80
N LYS A 619 6.44 -19.74 24.61
CA LYS A 619 6.50 -18.31 25.01
C LYS A 619 7.61 -17.37 24.50
N ASP A 620 7.11 -16.17 24.15
CA ASP A 620 7.56 -14.78 24.40
C ASP A 620 8.95 -14.25 23.97
N ASN A 621 8.88 -13.03 23.40
CA ASN A 621 9.91 -12.01 23.15
C ASN A 621 10.75 -12.07 21.85
N ASN A 622 10.24 -11.46 20.78
CA ASN A 622 10.83 -10.32 20.05
C ASN A 622 10.09 -10.11 18.72
N HIS A 623 9.41 -8.96 18.56
CA HIS A 623 8.72 -8.64 17.31
C HIS A 623 9.73 -8.11 16.28
N GLY A 624 10.29 -9.03 15.48
CA GLY A 624 10.89 -8.71 14.19
C GLY A 624 9.79 -8.64 13.13
N TYR A 625 9.73 -7.55 12.38
CA TYR A 625 8.80 -7.36 11.27
C TYR A 625 9.21 -8.29 10.12
N ASP A 626 8.45 -9.36 9.90
CA ASP A 626 8.57 -10.24 8.75
C ASP A 626 7.67 -9.68 7.63
N VAL A 627 8.24 -8.86 6.76
CA VAL A 627 7.61 -8.46 5.49
C VAL A 627 8.18 -9.40 4.44
N MET A 628 7.53 -10.55 4.25
CA MET A 628 7.82 -11.43 3.13
C MET A 628 7.43 -10.73 1.83
N LEU A 629 8.43 -10.34 1.04
CA LEU A 629 8.27 -9.89 -0.33
C LEU A 629 7.94 -11.11 -1.19
N ALA A 630 6.70 -11.24 -1.63
CA ALA A 630 6.37 -12.08 -2.77
C ALA A 630 6.78 -11.33 -4.04
N GLU A 631 7.80 -11.83 -4.74
CA GLU A 631 8.14 -11.40 -6.10
C GLU A 631 7.19 -12.09 -7.08
N GLY A 632 6.63 -11.31 -8.01
CA GLY A 632 5.97 -11.83 -9.20
C GLY A 632 7.01 -12.06 -10.29
N ASP A 633 6.97 -13.26 -10.89
CA ASP A 633 7.77 -13.65 -12.05
C ASP A 633 7.58 -12.68 -13.23
N ALA A 634 8.70 -12.13 -13.74
CA ALA A 634 8.92 -11.80 -15.15
C ALA A 634 10.43 -11.56 -15.43
#